data_AF-A0A967JUB9-F1
#
_entry.id   AF-A0A967JUB9-F1
#
_cell.length_a   1.000
_cell.length_b   1.000
_cell.length_c   1.000
_cell.angle_alpha   90.00
_cell.angle_beta   90.00
_cell.angle_gamma   90.00
#
_symmetry.space_group_name_H-M   'P 1'
#
loop_
_entity.id
_entity.type
_entity.pdbx_description
1 polymer ?
#
loop_
_entity_poly.entity_id
_entity_poly.type
_entity_poly.pdbx_seq_one_letter_code
_entity_poly.pdbx_strand_id
1 'polypeptide(L)'
;MGVFRQLAALVSALFVVSCFGPAEPPPPEAFGSVESALSAAERRTRAGQIRDAAFANGITQGWLLAGIADAETRMSHCWSELTWACQGPNSPDCGGGPVVAGAGDGPCSLRQGGLGMFQFDAGTFEDTLAREGDRVLRIDGNVAAAVDFTTNMVIRSAYVSGVSTRAQAIEWMNGVRIGNGRWDPWIRTVTHYYNGCAPSYSCFSSRYEHYRSNTVGVHDEMGADFWAVNNDWSASFVAQSFPYARDPFEVPAGTEVAGHIELRNDGSQTWS
;
A
#
# COMPACT_ATOMS: atom_id res chain seq x y z
N MET A 1 -77.32 40.37 -14.76
CA MET A 1 -78.47 39.47 -14.97
C MET A 1 -78.17 38.56 -16.17
N GLY A 2 -78.26 37.23 -16.01
CA GLY A 2 -78.29 36.18 -17.06
C GLY A 2 -77.01 35.98 -17.88
N VAL A 3 -76.15 34.97 -17.72
CA VAL A 3 -76.26 33.49 -17.84
C VAL A 3 -76.45 32.98 -19.28
N PHE A 4 -75.46 32.24 -19.80
CA PHE A 4 -75.53 30.94 -20.55
C PHE A 4 -74.08 30.45 -20.81
N ARG A 5 -73.50 29.54 -20.00
CA ARG A 5 -73.42 28.06 -20.12
C ARG A 5 -72.90 27.51 -21.46
N GLN A 6 -71.74 26.83 -21.43
CA GLN A 6 -71.55 25.52 -22.07
C GLN A 6 -70.42 24.71 -21.40
N LEU A 7 -70.59 23.38 -21.47
CA LEU A 7 -69.91 22.32 -20.72
C LEU A 7 -68.45 22.06 -21.16
N ALA A 8 -67.60 21.63 -20.22
CA ALA A 8 -66.57 20.62 -20.51
C ALA A 8 -66.08 19.90 -19.22
N ALA A 9 -66.31 18.58 -19.22
CA ALA A 9 -65.64 17.48 -18.53
C ALA A 9 -64.91 17.69 -17.19
N LEU A 10 -65.45 17.05 -16.14
CA LEU A 10 -64.69 16.60 -14.98
C LEU A 10 -63.70 15.49 -15.38
N VAL A 11 -62.43 15.66 -15.04
CA VAL A 11 -61.51 14.54 -14.77
C VAL A 11 -61.05 14.69 -13.32
N SER A 12 -61.55 13.80 -12.48
CA SER A 12 -61.16 13.67 -11.08
C SER A 12 -59.74 13.13 -10.99
N ALA A 13 -58.77 13.97 -10.61
CA ALA A 13 -57.46 13.52 -10.18
C ALA A 13 -57.51 13.20 -8.68
N LEU A 14 -57.35 11.92 -8.33
CA LEU A 14 -57.07 11.48 -6.97
C LEU A 14 -55.74 12.10 -6.51
N PHE A 15 -55.79 12.97 -5.50
CA PHE A 15 -54.59 13.36 -4.76
C PHE A 15 -54.25 12.25 -3.76
N VAL A 16 -53.25 11.44 -4.09
CA VAL A 16 -52.55 10.61 -3.12
C VAL A 16 -51.63 11.54 -2.33
N VAL A 17 -51.97 11.79 -1.06
CA VAL A 17 -51.06 12.43 -0.11
C VAL A 17 -49.99 11.39 0.26
N SER A 18 -48.89 11.37 -0.49
CA SER A 18 -47.67 10.69 -0.07
C SER A 18 -46.97 11.55 0.97
N CYS A 19 -46.86 11.04 2.19
CA CYS A 19 -45.96 11.57 3.21
C CYS A 19 -44.52 11.50 2.69
N PHE A 20 -43.99 12.61 2.19
CA PHE A 20 -42.55 12.78 1.96
C PHE A 20 -41.88 12.95 3.33
N GLY A 21 -41.51 11.83 3.96
CA GLY A 21 -40.43 11.84 4.93
C GLY A 21 -39.13 12.23 4.24
N PRO A 22 -38.18 12.90 4.93
CA PRO A 22 -36.86 13.13 4.37
C PRO A 22 -36.27 11.79 3.93
N ALA A 23 -35.77 11.74 2.70
CA ALA A 23 -35.10 10.57 2.15
C ALA A 23 -34.06 10.09 3.16
N GLU A 24 -34.11 8.80 3.50
CA GLU A 24 -33.07 8.14 4.26
C GLU A 24 -31.73 8.43 3.57
N PRO A 25 -30.71 8.94 4.28
CA PRO A 25 -29.41 9.14 3.68
C PRO A 25 -28.96 7.80 3.09
N PRO A 26 -28.33 7.79 1.90
CA PRO A 26 -27.81 6.55 1.35
C PRO A 26 -26.92 5.90 2.42
N PRO A 27 -26.97 4.57 2.57
CA PRO A 27 -26.08 3.88 3.49
C PRO A 27 -24.65 4.34 3.17
N PRO A 28 -23.79 4.55 4.19
CA PRO A 28 -22.41 4.91 3.96
C PRO A 28 -21.82 3.92 2.95
N GLU A 29 -21.17 4.43 1.90
CA GLU A 29 -20.54 3.59 0.87
C GLU A 29 -19.80 2.46 1.56
N ALA A 30 -20.25 1.24 1.29
CA ALA A 30 -19.55 0.05 1.76
C ALA A 30 -18.15 0.14 1.17
N PHE A 31 -17.15 0.34 2.04
CA PHE A 31 -15.75 0.29 1.66
C PHE A 31 -15.54 -1.02 0.90
N GLY A 32 -15.35 -0.90 -0.41
CA GLY A 32 -15.21 -2.06 -1.28
C GLY A 32 -14.10 -2.94 -0.73
N SER A 33 -14.40 -4.22 -0.50
CA SER A 33 -13.35 -5.21 -0.32
C SER A 33 -12.46 -5.14 -1.56
N VAL A 34 -11.24 -4.64 -1.39
CA VAL A 34 -10.23 -4.75 -2.43
C VAL A 34 -9.95 -6.24 -2.58
N GLU A 35 -10.43 -6.83 -3.68
CA GLU A 35 -10.08 -8.19 -4.07
C GLU A 35 -8.75 -8.12 -4.84
N SER A 36 -7.76 -8.87 -4.37
CA SER A 36 -6.48 -9.06 -5.07
C SER A 36 -6.42 -10.45 -5.68
N ALA A 37 -5.77 -10.53 -6.84
CA ALA A 37 -5.52 -11.79 -7.51
C ALA A 37 -4.30 -12.55 -6.96
N LEU A 38 -3.60 -12.00 -5.97
CA LEU A 38 -2.45 -12.66 -5.34
C LEU A 38 -2.89 -13.89 -4.55
N SER A 39 -2.32 -15.04 -4.87
CA SER A 39 -2.40 -16.24 -4.04
C SER A 39 -1.66 -16.06 -2.71
N ALA A 40 -1.92 -16.95 -1.73
CA ALA A 40 -1.21 -16.93 -0.45
C ALA A 40 0.33 -17.04 -0.61
N ALA A 41 0.81 -17.80 -1.60
CA ALA A 41 2.24 -17.93 -1.88
C ALA A 41 2.85 -16.64 -2.45
N GLU A 42 2.13 -15.97 -3.34
CA GLU A 42 2.56 -14.68 -3.90
C GLU A 42 2.50 -13.57 -2.84
N ARG A 43 1.47 -13.56 -1.99
CA ARG A 43 1.39 -12.68 -0.82
C ARG A 43 2.55 -12.87 0.13
N ARG A 44 2.95 -14.12 0.43
CA ARG A 44 4.13 -14.41 1.26
C ARG A 44 5.41 -13.90 0.61
N THR A 45 5.56 -14.07 -0.70
CA THR A 45 6.70 -13.51 -1.45
C THR A 45 6.72 -11.98 -1.36
N ARG A 46 5.59 -11.32 -1.59
CA ARG A 46 5.44 -9.86 -1.53
C ARG A 46 5.70 -9.32 -0.12
N ALA A 47 5.19 -9.98 0.91
CA ALA A 47 5.47 -9.65 2.29
C ALA A 47 6.98 -9.77 2.60
N GLY A 48 7.67 -10.73 2.00
CA GLY A 48 9.12 -10.90 2.13
C GLY A 48 9.88 -9.74 1.49
N GLN A 49 9.47 -9.34 0.28
CA GLN A 49 10.02 -8.15 -0.38
C GLN A 49 9.82 -6.87 0.45
N ILE A 50 8.63 -6.69 1.04
CA ILE A 50 8.35 -5.55 1.93
C ILE A 50 9.23 -5.61 3.18
N ARG A 51 9.30 -6.77 3.83
CA ARG A 51 10.12 -7.01 5.02
C ARG A 51 11.60 -6.66 4.75
N ASP A 52 12.16 -7.20 3.68
CA ASP A 52 13.58 -7.10 3.37
C ASP A 52 13.93 -5.67 2.92
N ALA A 53 13.08 -5.03 2.11
CA ALA A 53 13.27 -3.63 1.72
C ALA A 53 13.08 -2.65 2.91
N ALA A 54 12.13 -2.93 3.82
CA ALA A 54 11.97 -2.15 5.05
C ALA A 54 13.21 -2.28 5.93
N PHE A 55 13.74 -3.50 6.06
CA PHE A 55 14.94 -3.78 6.84
C PHE A 55 16.19 -3.10 6.28
N ALA A 56 16.37 -3.11 4.96
CA ALA A 56 17.43 -2.36 4.27
C ALA A 56 17.37 -0.85 4.55
N ASN A 57 16.21 -0.33 4.95
CA ASN A 57 15.98 1.06 5.36
C ASN A 57 15.90 1.25 6.89
N GLY A 58 16.31 0.25 7.68
CA GLY A 58 16.41 0.33 9.14
C GLY A 58 15.15 -0.05 9.92
N ILE A 59 14.07 -0.48 9.24
CA ILE A 59 12.81 -0.89 9.86
C ILE A 59 12.80 -2.41 10.07
N THR A 60 12.91 -2.83 11.32
CA THR A 60 12.81 -4.25 11.75
C THR A 60 11.38 -4.73 11.92
N GLN A 61 10.41 -3.82 11.98
CA GLN A 61 8.98 -4.12 12.07
C GLN A 61 8.32 -3.95 10.70
N GLY A 62 8.84 -4.65 9.68
CA GLY A 62 8.37 -4.53 8.29
C GLY A 62 6.87 -4.79 8.10
N TRP A 63 6.26 -5.56 9.00
CA TRP A 63 4.82 -5.81 9.04
C TRP A 63 3.98 -4.54 9.22
N LEU A 64 4.53 -3.46 9.79
CA LEU A 64 3.87 -2.16 9.85
C LEU A 64 3.59 -1.60 8.46
N LEU A 65 4.57 -1.73 7.54
CA LEU A 65 4.42 -1.30 6.15
C LEU A 65 3.56 -2.29 5.37
N ALA A 66 3.73 -3.59 5.60
CA ALA A 66 2.88 -4.59 4.96
C ALA A 66 1.41 -4.39 5.33
N GLY A 67 1.11 -3.96 6.56
CA GLY A 67 -0.26 -3.63 6.99
C GLY A 67 -0.86 -2.45 6.23
N ILE A 68 -0.05 -1.43 5.92
CA ILE A 68 -0.47 -0.31 5.06
C ILE A 68 -0.70 -0.83 3.63
N ALA A 69 0.27 -1.53 3.03
CA ALA A 69 0.12 -2.06 1.67
C ALA A 69 -1.09 -3.02 1.55
N ASP A 70 -1.37 -3.82 2.58
CA ASP A 70 -2.55 -4.68 2.59
C ASP A 70 -3.85 -3.88 2.67
N ALA A 71 -3.87 -2.82 3.47
CA ALA A 71 -5.01 -1.92 3.58
C ALA A 71 -5.27 -1.12 2.29
N GLU A 72 -4.23 -0.72 1.57
CA GLU A 72 -4.34 0.08 0.34
C GLU A 72 -4.72 -0.78 -0.88
N THR A 73 -4.01 -1.90 -1.09
CA THR A 73 -4.11 -2.66 -2.35
C THR A 73 -4.08 -4.17 -2.14
N ARG A 74 -4.22 -4.68 -0.91
CA ARG A 74 -3.96 -6.09 -0.57
C ARG A 74 -2.53 -6.52 -0.96
N MET A 75 -1.59 -5.60 -0.84
CA MET A 75 -0.20 -5.73 -1.27
C MET A 75 -0.01 -5.87 -2.79
N SER A 76 -1.04 -5.68 -3.61
CA SER A 76 -0.90 -5.65 -5.07
C SER A 76 -0.12 -4.41 -5.51
N HIS A 77 0.91 -4.62 -6.33
CA HIS A 77 1.77 -3.57 -6.90
C HIS A 77 1.59 -3.50 -8.41
N CYS A 78 1.33 -4.63 -9.05
CA CYS A 78 1.10 -4.71 -10.48
C CYS A 78 -0.39 -4.68 -10.78
N TRP A 79 -0.80 -3.98 -11.84
CA TRP A 79 -2.22 -3.89 -12.21
C TRP A 79 -2.82 -5.28 -12.52
N SER A 80 -2.01 -6.22 -13.03
CA SER A 80 -2.44 -7.61 -13.24
C SER A 80 -2.87 -8.32 -11.95
N GLU A 81 -2.43 -7.83 -10.80
CA GLU A 81 -2.79 -8.33 -9.46
C GLU A 81 -4.06 -7.63 -8.92
N LEU A 82 -4.55 -6.58 -9.60
CA LEU A 82 -5.66 -5.72 -9.18
C LEU A 82 -6.39 -5.09 -10.38
N THR A 83 -6.97 -5.93 -11.24
CA THR A 83 -7.40 -5.53 -12.60
C THR A 83 -8.62 -4.60 -12.65
N TRP A 84 -9.30 -4.38 -11.52
CA TRP A 84 -10.40 -3.41 -11.42
C TRP A 84 -9.89 -1.97 -11.28
N ALA A 85 -8.63 -1.77 -10.87
CA ALA A 85 -8.03 -0.46 -10.65
C ALA A 85 -7.49 0.17 -11.96
N CYS A 86 -6.94 1.38 -11.87
CA CYS A 86 -6.36 2.05 -13.03
C CYS A 86 -4.96 1.49 -13.37
N GLN A 87 -4.58 1.55 -14.64
CA GLN A 87 -3.23 1.23 -15.09
C GLN A 87 -2.31 2.44 -14.90
N GLY A 88 -1.29 2.29 -14.07
CA GLY A 88 -0.21 3.25 -13.90
C GLY A 88 0.91 3.09 -14.94
N PRO A 89 2.06 3.75 -14.73
CA PRO A 89 3.26 3.55 -15.53
C PRO A 89 3.81 2.11 -15.46
N ASN A 90 4.59 1.70 -16.47
CA ASN A 90 5.16 0.36 -16.53
C ASN A 90 6.29 0.15 -15.51
N SER A 91 6.39 -1.07 -15.00
CA SER A 91 7.45 -1.49 -14.08
C SER A 91 8.13 -2.78 -14.55
N PRO A 92 9.47 -2.86 -14.43
CA PRO A 92 10.19 -4.12 -14.60
C PRO A 92 9.70 -5.24 -13.67
N ASP A 93 9.27 -4.90 -12.44
CA ASP A 93 8.83 -5.88 -11.45
C ASP A 93 7.45 -6.46 -11.80
N CYS A 94 6.74 -5.83 -12.74
CA CYS A 94 5.48 -6.29 -13.30
C CYS A 94 5.65 -6.96 -14.66
N GLY A 95 6.85 -7.49 -14.95
CA GLY A 95 7.17 -8.10 -16.25
C GLY A 95 7.14 -7.11 -17.41
N GLY A 96 7.37 -5.82 -17.13
CA GLY A 96 7.21 -4.73 -18.10
C GLY A 96 5.78 -4.18 -18.21
N GLY A 97 4.82 -4.75 -17.48
CA GLY A 97 3.44 -4.27 -17.39
C GLY A 97 3.26 -3.11 -16.41
N PRO A 98 2.04 -2.53 -16.34
CA PRO A 98 1.74 -1.38 -15.51
C PRO A 98 1.70 -1.70 -14.01
N VAL A 99 2.16 -0.76 -13.19
CA VAL A 99 1.82 -0.74 -11.76
C VAL A 99 0.34 -0.44 -11.57
N VAL A 100 -0.19 -0.84 -10.41
CA VAL A 100 -1.52 -0.42 -10.00
C VAL A 100 -1.56 1.08 -9.76
N ALA A 101 -2.66 1.72 -10.16
CA ALA A 101 -2.96 3.11 -9.85
C ALA A 101 -4.37 3.26 -9.26
N GLY A 102 -4.54 4.23 -8.37
CA GLY A 102 -5.83 4.54 -7.73
C GLY A 102 -6.93 4.87 -8.73
N ALA A 103 -8.14 4.39 -8.46
CA ALA A 103 -9.34 4.67 -9.26
C ALA A 103 -10.36 5.59 -8.54
N GLY A 104 -10.04 6.01 -7.30
CA GLY A 104 -10.94 6.82 -6.47
C GLY A 104 -10.89 8.33 -6.75
N ASP A 105 -9.76 8.82 -7.26
CA ASP A 105 -9.50 10.27 -7.39
C ASP A 105 -10.01 10.87 -8.71
N GLY A 106 -10.45 10.02 -9.64
CA GLY A 106 -10.99 10.43 -10.94
C GLY A 106 -11.01 9.28 -11.95
N PRO A 107 -11.58 9.48 -13.15
CA PRO A 107 -11.49 8.48 -14.21
C PRO A 107 -10.03 8.21 -14.60
N CYS A 108 -9.70 6.95 -14.89
CA CYS A 108 -8.32 6.52 -15.20
C CYS A 108 -7.66 7.30 -16.34
N SER A 109 -8.45 7.86 -17.28
CA SER A 109 -7.94 8.69 -18.37
C SER A 109 -7.28 9.98 -17.91
N LEU A 110 -7.59 10.47 -16.71
CA LEU A 110 -6.97 11.66 -16.12
C LEU A 110 -5.64 11.37 -15.44
N ARG A 111 -5.29 10.08 -15.26
CA ARG A 111 -4.01 9.66 -14.66
C ARG A 111 -3.79 10.28 -13.29
N GLN A 112 -4.88 10.31 -12.52
CA GLN A 112 -4.93 10.77 -11.14
C GLN A 112 -4.94 9.56 -10.20
N GLY A 113 -4.42 9.76 -9.00
CA GLY A 113 -4.46 8.77 -7.93
C GLY A 113 -3.14 8.05 -7.67
N GLY A 114 -3.14 7.35 -6.54
CA GLY A 114 -1.92 6.79 -5.96
C GLY A 114 -1.26 5.69 -6.79
N LEU A 115 0.08 5.65 -6.82
CA LEU A 115 0.86 4.65 -7.56
C LEU A 115 1.42 3.53 -6.67
N GLY A 116 1.32 2.28 -7.16
CA GLY A 116 1.90 1.09 -6.55
C GLY A 116 1.16 0.65 -5.28
N MET A 117 1.72 -0.34 -4.59
CA MET A 117 1.03 -0.96 -3.44
C MET A 117 0.83 -0.04 -2.23
N PHE A 118 1.58 1.06 -2.14
CA PHE A 118 1.39 2.10 -1.14
C PHE A 118 0.52 3.26 -1.62
N GLN A 119 0.04 3.26 -2.88
CA GLN A 119 -0.86 4.30 -3.40
C GLN A 119 -0.32 5.72 -3.18
N PHE A 120 0.96 5.98 -3.48
CA PHE A 120 1.51 7.34 -3.36
C PHE A 120 0.87 8.28 -4.36
N ASP A 121 0.22 9.32 -3.86
CA ASP A 121 -0.47 10.31 -4.69
C ASP A 121 0.11 11.72 -4.48
N ALA A 122 0.24 12.46 -5.57
CA ALA A 122 0.60 13.87 -5.61
C ALA A 122 -0.31 14.69 -6.55
N GLY A 123 -1.44 14.13 -6.98
CA GLY A 123 -2.38 14.71 -7.94
C GLY A 123 -2.43 13.89 -9.22
N THR A 124 -1.34 13.92 -10.00
CA THR A 124 -1.20 13.09 -11.22
C THR A 124 -0.04 12.09 -11.10
N PHE A 125 0.03 11.14 -12.05
CA PHE A 125 1.16 10.22 -12.15
C PHE A 125 2.46 10.98 -12.35
N GLU A 126 2.47 12.00 -13.22
CA GLU A 126 3.61 12.89 -13.44
C GLU A 126 4.06 13.61 -12.17
N ASP A 127 3.12 14.16 -11.40
CA ASP A 127 3.44 14.86 -10.15
C ASP A 127 4.05 13.90 -9.12
N THR A 128 3.52 12.68 -9.07
CA THR A 128 4.02 11.64 -8.16
C THR A 128 5.44 11.21 -8.55
N LEU A 129 5.68 10.99 -9.85
CA LEU A 129 7.01 10.66 -10.36
C LEU A 129 7.99 11.84 -10.22
N ALA A 130 7.51 13.08 -10.33
CA ALA A 130 8.35 14.26 -10.09
C ALA A 130 8.77 14.36 -8.61
N ARG A 131 7.88 14.00 -7.68
CA ARG A 131 8.16 14.02 -6.24
C ARG A 131 9.06 12.86 -5.81
N GLU A 132 8.76 11.65 -6.25
CA GLU A 132 9.37 10.43 -5.72
C GLU A 132 10.46 9.84 -6.63
N GLY A 133 10.47 10.21 -7.91
CA GLY A 133 11.26 9.57 -8.96
C GLY A 133 10.70 8.22 -9.39
N ASP A 134 11.29 7.62 -10.43
CA ASP A 134 10.87 6.31 -10.98
C ASP A 134 11.00 5.16 -9.98
N ARG A 135 11.66 5.36 -8.82
CA ARG A 135 11.84 4.35 -7.78
C ARG A 135 10.50 3.77 -7.31
N VAL A 136 9.42 4.58 -7.25
CA VAL A 136 8.11 4.10 -6.77
C VAL A 136 7.44 3.11 -7.69
N LEU A 137 7.92 2.97 -8.93
CA LEU A 137 7.44 1.96 -9.85
C LEU A 137 8.02 0.57 -9.54
N ARG A 138 9.13 0.49 -8.81
CA ARG A 138 9.70 -0.79 -8.34
C ARG A 138 9.21 -1.12 -6.94
N ILE A 139 9.11 -2.40 -6.60
CA ILE A 139 8.61 -2.86 -5.30
C ILE A 139 9.52 -2.33 -4.17
N ASP A 140 10.83 -2.49 -4.31
CA ASP A 140 11.83 -2.03 -3.33
C ASP A 140 11.79 -0.49 -3.16
N GLY A 141 11.70 0.24 -4.26
CA GLY A 141 11.61 1.70 -4.24
C GLY A 141 10.26 2.23 -3.74
N ASN A 142 9.15 1.52 -3.98
CA ASN A 142 7.84 1.80 -3.40
C ASN A 142 7.89 1.61 -1.87
N VAL A 143 8.55 0.56 -1.37
CA VAL A 143 8.79 0.37 0.07
C VAL A 143 9.70 1.46 0.65
N ALA A 144 10.78 1.83 -0.04
CA ALA A 144 11.68 2.89 0.43
C ALA A 144 10.94 4.23 0.55
N ALA A 145 10.10 4.58 -0.42
CA ALA A 145 9.22 5.74 -0.33
C ALA A 145 8.22 5.63 0.84
N ALA A 146 7.72 4.43 1.15
CA ALA A 146 6.88 4.21 2.32
C ALA A 146 7.62 4.43 3.63
N VAL A 147 8.89 4.04 3.73
CA VAL A 147 9.72 4.36 4.91
C VAL A 147 9.89 5.87 5.05
N ASP A 148 10.14 6.59 3.95
CA ASP A 148 10.24 8.05 3.97
C ASP A 148 8.94 8.71 4.44
N PHE A 149 7.81 8.28 3.88
CA PHE A 149 6.50 8.80 4.23
C PHE A 149 6.14 8.49 5.69
N THR A 150 6.34 7.23 6.11
CA THR A 150 5.96 6.77 7.46
C THR A 150 6.86 7.32 8.56
N THR A 151 8.15 7.54 8.29
CA THR A 151 9.02 8.24 9.25
C THR A 151 8.61 9.71 9.39
N ASN A 152 8.30 10.39 8.28
CA ASN A 152 7.81 11.77 8.32
C ASN A 152 6.45 11.91 9.04
N MET A 153 5.53 10.96 8.85
CA MET A 153 4.25 10.99 9.56
C MET A 153 4.42 10.77 11.07
N VAL A 154 5.35 9.89 11.48
CA VAL A 154 5.65 9.64 12.89
C VAL A 154 6.26 10.90 13.54
N ILE A 155 7.17 11.59 12.85
CA ILE A 155 7.76 12.85 13.33
C ILE A 155 6.71 13.93 13.56
N ARG A 156 5.73 14.08 12.65
CA ARG A 156 4.68 15.11 12.75
C ARG A 156 3.45 14.68 13.55
N SER A 157 3.43 13.45 14.07
CA SER A 157 2.22 12.86 14.65
C SER A 157 1.88 13.47 16.00
N ALA A 158 0.63 13.92 16.16
CA ALA A 158 0.09 14.36 17.46
C ALA A 158 -0.03 13.24 18.50
N TYR A 159 0.15 11.97 18.11
CA TYR A 159 0.04 10.80 18.99
C TYR A 159 1.39 10.25 19.43
N VAL A 160 2.48 10.74 18.81
CA VAL A 160 3.85 10.30 19.09
C VAL A 160 4.60 11.44 19.76
N SER A 161 5.21 11.16 20.91
CA SER A 161 6.00 12.12 21.67
C SER A 161 7.49 11.76 21.64
N GLY A 162 8.35 12.78 21.75
CA GLY A 162 9.80 12.60 21.85
C GLY A 162 10.51 12.19 20.55
N VAL A 163 9.85 12.30 19.39
CA VAL A 163 10.42 11.99 18.07
C VAL A 163 10.47 13.25 17.23
N SER A 164 11.67 13.69 16.82
CA SER A 164 11.86 14.87 15.96
C SER A 164 12.81 14.64 14.79
N THR A 165 13.44 13.47 14.74
CA THR A 165 14.39 13.09 13.68
C THR A 165 14.00 11.76 13.06
N ARG A 166 14.48 11.51 11.82
CA ARG A 166 14.27 10.23 11.14
C ARG A 166 14.78 9.05 11.96
N ALA A 167 15.97 9.17 12.56
CA ALA A 167 16.56 8.11 13.37
C ALA A 167 15.66 7.74 14.56
N GLN A 168 15.15 8.75 15.28
CA GLN A 168 14.19 8.54 16.36
C GLN A 168 12.86 7.95 15.87
N ALA A 169 12.38 8.32 14.68
CA ALA A 169 11.16 7.75 14.11
C ALA A 169 11.33 6.27 13.78
N ILE A 170 12.45 5.90 13.18
CA ILE A 170 12.82 4.50 12.91
C ILE A 170 12.89 3.71 14.22
N GLU A 171 13.60 4.21 15.23
CA GLU A 171 13.67 3.58 16.56
C GLU A 171 12.28 3.44 17.20
N TRP A 172 11.45 4.48 17.07
CA TRP A 172 10.10 4.48 17.60
C TRP A 172 9.25 3.37 16.95
N MET A 173 9.26 3.31 15.61
CA MET A 173 8.57 2.29 14.81
C MET A 173 9.09 0.88 15.14
N ASN A 174 10.41 0.73 15.32
CA ASN A 174 11.04 -0.56 15.65
C ASN A 174 10.59 -1.13 17.00
N GLY A 175 10.14 -0.29 17.93
CA GLY A 175 9.58 -0.73 19.21
C GLY A 175 8.05 -0.93 19.21
N VAL A 176 7.36 -0.78 18.09
CA VAL A 176 5.93 -1.09 18.01
C VAL A 176 5.74 -2.60 18.16
N ARG A 177 4.79 -3.00 19.01
CA ARG A 177 4.33 -4.39 19.16
C ARG A 177 2.81 -4.36 19.26
N ILE A 178 2.12 -5.33 18.66
CA ILE A 178 0.67 -5.45 18.81
C ILE A 178 0.33 -5.51 20.31
N GLY A 179 -0.53 -4.60 20.76
CA GLY A 179 -0.97 -4.51 22.15
C GLY A 179 -0.08 -3.70 23.10
N ASN A 180 1.09 -3.21 22.68
CA ASN A 180 1.90 -2.34 23.53
C ASN A 180 1.47 -0.86 23.45
N GLY A 181 2.08 -0.01 24.27
CA GLY A 181 1.76 1.43 24.33
C GLY A 181 2.07 2.23 23.04
N ARG A 182 2.79 1.66 22.07
CA ARG A 182 3.05 2.29 20.75
C ARG A 182 2.05 1.85 19.68
N TRP A 183 1.27 0.80 19.94
CA TRP A 183 0.34 0.23 18.96
C TRP A 183 -0.81 1.16 18.56
N ASP A 184 -1.56 1.66 19.54
CA ASP A 184 -2.66 2.59 19.25
C ASP A 184 -2.15 3.91 18.63
N PRO A 185 -1.08 4.55 19.14
CA PRO A 185 -0.47 5.69 18.47
C PRO A 185 -0.07 5.42 17.02
N TRP A 186 0.45 4.24 16.69
CA TRP A 186 0.79 3.87 15.31
C TRP A 186 -0.45 3.89 14.42
N ILE A 187 -1.51 3.16 14.79
CA ILE A 187 -2.73 3.08 13.98
C ILE A 187 -3.41 4.44 13.83
N ARG A 188 -3.47 5.24 14.89
CA ARG A 188 -3.98 6.62 14.80
C ARG A 188 -3.12 7.48 13.88
N THR A 189 -1.81 7.32 13.91
CA THR A 189 -0.88 8.03 13.04
C THR A 189 -1.13 7.69 11.58
N VAL A 190 -1.23 6.40 11.23
CA VAL A 190 -1.55 5.97 9.87
C VAL A 190 -2.91 6.53 9.44
N THR A 191 -3.93 6.36 10.28
CA THR A 191 -5.31 6.79 9.95
C THR A 191 -5.40 8.30 9.70
N HIS A 192 -4.71 9.11 10.50
CA HIS A 192 -4.75 10.56 10.35
C HIS A 192 -3.81 11.05 9.25
N TYR A 193 -2.55 10.63 9.25
CA TYR A 193 -1.51 11.26 8.43
C TYR A 193 -1.20 10.51 7.13
N TYR A 194 -1.60 9.25 7.01
CA TYR A 194 -1.51 8.49 5.76
C TYR A 194 -2.81 8.61 4.98
N ASN A 195 -3.93 8.22 5.60
CA ASN A 195 -5.24 8.28 4.95
C ASN A 195 -5.85 9.69 4.90
N GLY A 196 -5.44 10.58 5.81
CA GLY A 196 -5.97 11.94 5.89
C GLY A 196 -7.20 12.09 6.78
N CYS A 197 -7.63 11.04 7.50
CA CYS A 197 -8.82 11.10 8.32
C CYS A 197 -8.48 11.41 9.79
N ALA A 198 -8.76 12.63 10.25
CA ALA A 198 -8.51 13.04 11.64
C ALA A 198 -9.55 12.46 12.62
N PRO A 199 -9.25 12.34 13.94
CA PRO A 199 -10.18 11.77 14.93
C PRO A 199 -11.56 12.42 15.03
N SER A 200 -11.66 13.70 14.67
CA SER A 200 -12.94 14.42 14.65
C SER A 200 -13.76 14.19 13.38
N TYR A 201 -13.21 13.51 12.36
CA TYR A 201 -13.88 13.28 11.08
C TYR A 201 -14.70 11.99 11.14
N SER A 202 -15.82 11.96 10.43
CA SER A 202 -16.75 10.83 10.42
C SER A 202 -16.13 9.53 9.88
N CYS A 203 -15.12 9.62 9.02
CA CYS A 203 -14.40 8.48 8.48
C CYS A 203 -13.48 7.77 9.50
N PHE A 204 -13.21 8.39 10.68
CA PHE A 204 -12.07 7.96 11.50
C PHE A 204 -12.22 6.55 12.01
N SER A 205 -13.38 6.23 12.61
CA SER A 205 -13.59 4.92 13.23
C SER A 205 -13.48 3.77 12.24
N SER A 206 -14.01 3.93 11.03
CA SER A 206 -13.92 2.89 10.00
C SER A 206 -12.50 2.75 9.45
N ARG A 207 -11.80 3.87 9.20
CA ARG A 207 -10.41 3.86 8.71
C ARG A 207 -9.44 3.33 9.76
N TYR A 208 -9.64 3.68 11.03
CA TYR A 208 -8.89 3.13 12.15
C TYR A 208 -9.00 1.60 12.18
N GLU A 209 -10.22 1.07 12.12
CA GLU A 209 -10.43 -0.39 12.15
C GLU A 209 -9.87 -1.06 10.88
N HIS A 210 -10.00 -0.40 9.73
CA HIS A 210 -9.41 -0.88 8.47
C HIS A 210 -7.88 -1.05 8.59
N TYR A 211 -7.13 -0.02 8.94
CA TYR A 211 -5.67 -0.17 9.08
C TYR A 211 -5.28 -1.12 10.21
N ARG A 212 -6.02 -1.12 11.32
CA ARG A 212 -5.78 -2.03 12.44
C ARG A 212 -5.92 -3.49 12.02
N SER A 213 -7.07 -3.85 11.44
CA SER A 213 -7.41 -5.22 11.09
C SER A 213 -6.50 -5.76 9.98
N ASN A 214 -6.18 -4.99 8.95
CA ASN A 214 -5.25 -5.41 7.89
C ASN A 214 -3.82 -5.58 8.42
N THR A 215 -3.37 -4.68 9.31
CA THR A 215 -2.03 -4.81 9.91
C THR A 215 -1.91 -6.04 10.81
N VAL A 216 -2.93 -6.33 11.63
CA VAL A 216 -2.97 -7.57 12.43
C VAL A 216 -3.08 -8.78 11.52
N GLY A 217 -3.95 -8.73 10.52
CA GLY A 217 -4.20 -9.81 9.58
C GLY A 217 -2.92 -10.25 8.85
N VAL A 218 -2.17 -9.32 8.26
CA VAL A 218 -0.93 -9.66 7.54
C VAL A 218 0.20 -10.10 8.49
N HIS A 219 0.23 -9.55 9.72
CA HIS A 219 1.18 -10.00 10.74
C HIS A 219 0.93 -11.47 11.07
N ASP A 220 -0.32 -11.83 11.35
CA ASP A 220 -0.73 -13.17 11.76
C ASP A 220 -0.71 -14.17 10.59
N GLU A 221 -1.04 -13.72 9.37
CA GLU A 221 -0.96 -14.52 8.12
C GLU A 221 0.45 -15.08 7.91
N MET A 222 1.48 -14.27 8.14
CA MET A 222 2.87 -14.68 7.88
C MET A 222 3.54 -15.35 9.07
N GLY A 223 3.13 -14.99 10.29
CA GLY A 223 3.68 -15.45 11.56
C GLY A 223 4.85 -14.60 12.07
N ALA A 224 5.04 -14.56 13.39
CA ALA A 224 6.07 -13.73 14.04
C ALA A 224 7.49 -14.05 13.56
N ASP A 225 7.81 -15.33 13.37
CA ASP A 225 9.13 -15.79 12.92
C ASP A 225 9.46 -15.30 11.50
N PHE A 226 8.44 -15.14 10.64
CA PHE A 226 8.64 -14.58 9.31
C PHE A 226 9.09 -13.12 9.37
N TRP A 227 8.53 -12.34 10.29
CA TRP A 227 8.82 -10.91 10.43
C TRP A 227 10.08 -10.63 11.26
N ALA A 228 10.59 -11.62 11.99
CA ALA A 228 11.83 -11.53 12.71
C ALA A 228 13.02 -11.45 11.74
N VAL A 229 13.39 -10.22 11.36
CA VAL A 229 14.64 -9.94 10.66
C VAL A 229 15.75 -9.67 11.67
N ASN A 230 16.84 -10.41 11.52
CA ASN A 230 18.11 -10.14 12.18
C ASN A 230 19.17 -9.95 11.10
N ASN A 231 20.21 -9.17 11.42
CA ASN A 231 21.43 -9.16 10.62
C ASN A 231 22.26 -10.41 10.89
N ASP A 232 21.70 -11.52 11.38
CA ASP A 232 22.54 -12.64 11.80
C ASP A 232 23.20 -13.29 10.59
N TRP A 233 22.44 -13.49 9.51
CA TRP A 233 22.93 -14.06 8.26
C TRP A 233 22.58 -13.13 7.10
N SER A 234 23.51 -12.25 6.71
CA SER A 234 23.33 -11.29 5.61
C SER A 234 24.52 -11.32 4.66
N ALA A 235 24.26 -11.11 3.37
CA ALA A 235 25.27 -11.14 2.32
C ALA A 235 25.01 -10.03 1.29
N SER A 236 26.05 -9.33 0.85
CA SER A 236 26.02 -8.53 -0.39
C SER A 236 26.79 -9.22 -1.50
N PHE A 237 26.28 -9.09 -2.72
CA PHE A 237 27.01 -9.51 -3.92
C PHE A 237 28.24 -8.64 -4.13
N VAL A 238 29.38 -9.26 -4.43
CA VAL A 238 30.64 -8.58 -4.72
C VAL A 238 31.01 -8.76 -6.20
N ALA A 239 31.11 -10.02 -6.65
CA ALA A 239 31.56 -10.35 -8.00
C ALA A 239 31.10 -11.76 -8.41
N GLN A 240 31.26 -12.08 -9.69
CA GLN A 240 31.11 -13.43 -10.23
C GLN A 240 32.03 -13.61 -11.44
N SER A 241 32.44 -14.86 -11.76
CA SER A 241 33.29 -15.13 -12.95
C SER A 241 32.53 -15.42 -14.23
N PHE A 242 31.22 -15.64 -14.15
CA PHE A 242 30.34 -15.79 -15.31
C PHE A 242 29.59 -14.47 -15.57
N PRO A 243 29.18 -14.18 -16.81
CA PRO A 243 28.34 -13.02 -17.07
C PRO A 243 27.00 -13.11 -16.32
N TYR A 244 26.33 -11.97 -16.14
CA TYR A 244 25.00 -11.93 -15.54
C TYR A 244 24.04 -12.81 -16.35
N ALA A 245 23.00 -13.35 -15.71
CA ALA A 245 22.04 -14.26 -16.36
C ALA A 245 21.37 -13.68 -17.63
N ARG A 246 21.42 -12.36 -17.81
CA ARG A 246 20.91 -11.65 -19.00
C ARG A 246 21.87 -11.68 -20.21
N ASP A 247 23.15 -11.95 -20.00
CA ASP A 247 24.21 -11.84 -20.99
C ASP A 247 24.63 -13.25 -21.43
N PRO A 248 24.48 -13.62 -22.71
CA PRO A 248 24.83 -14.96 -23.19
C PRO A 248 26.35 -15.20 -23.12
N PHE A 249 26.74 -16.44 -22.81
CA PHE A 249 28.13 -16.89 -22.92
C PHE A 249 28.21 -18.27 -23.57
N GLU A 250 29.22 -18.47 -24.40
CA GLU A 250 29.41 -19.71 -25.13
C GLU A 250 30.19 -20.71 -24.27
N VAL A 251 29.65 -21.92 -24.14
CA VAL A 251 30.34 -23.07 -23.56
C VAL A 251 30.52 -24.11 -24.67
N PRO A 252 31.76 -24.37 -25.11
CA PRO A 252 32.03 -25.39 -26.10
C PRO A 252 31.49 -26.77 -25.66
N ALA A 253 30.95 -27.54 -26.61
CA ALA A 253 30.41 -28.86 -26.33
C ALA A 253 31.49 -29.76 -25.68
N GLY A 254 31.13 -30.40 -24.56
CA GLY A 254 32.03 -31.28 -23.81
C GLY A 254 33.06 -30.57 -22.93
N THR A 255 32.90 -29.26 -22.69
CA THR A 255 33.77 -28.51 -21.77
C THR A 255 33.06 -28.15 -20.48
N GLU A 256 33.80 -28.15 -19.37
CA GLU A 256 33.37 -27.64 -18.08
C GLU A 256 34.02 -26.27 -17.84
N VAL A 257 33.21 -25.29 -17.42
CA VAL A 257 33.69 -23.95 -17.07
C VAL A 257 33.45 -23.73 -15.59
N ALA A 258 34.52 -23.53 -14.82
CA ALA A 258 34.42 -23.23 -13.40
C ALA A 258 33.87 -21.81 -13.18
N GLY A 259 32.79 -21.71 -12.42
CA GLY A 259 32.17 -20.46 -12.01
C GLY A 259 32.38 -20.19 -10.52
N HIS A 260 32.53 -18.93 -10.14
CA HIS A 260 32.41 -18.51 -8.74
C HIS A 260 31.46 -17.32 -8.61
N ILE A 261 30.84 -17.21 -7.43
CA ILE A 261 30.18 -16.01 -6.93
C ILE A 261 30.95 -15.61 -5.67
N GLU A 262 31.30 -14.34 -5.60
CA GLU A 262 31.85 -13.72 -4.40
C GLU A 262 30.75 -12.95 -3.69
N LEU A 263 30.55 -13.30 -2.42
CA LEU A 263 29.61 -12.64 -1.52
C LEU A 263 30.38 -12.09 -0.33
N ARG A 264 30.07 -10.87 0.09
CA ARG A 264 30.57 -10.29 1.33
C ARG A 264 29.57 -10.59 2.43
N ASN A 265 30.05 -11.15 3.53
CA ASN A 265 29.24 -11.31 4.73
C ASN A 265 29.01 -9.94 5.38
N ASP A 266 27.76 -9.50 5.36
CA ASP A 266 27.30 -8.30 6.05
C ASP A 266 26.55 -8.64 7.35
N GLY A 267 26.50 -9.93 7.70
CA GLY A 267 25.85 -10.44 8.89
C GLY A 267 26.73 -10.44 10.15
N SER A 268 26.08 -10.61 11.30
CA SER A 268 26.69 -10.70 12.62
C SER A 268 27.28 -12.09 12.88
N GLN A 269 26.79 -13.12 12.19
CA GLN A 269 27.30 -14.48 12.26
C GLN A 269 28.37 -14.72 11.20
N THR A 270 29.42 -15.43 11.57
CA THR A 270 30.45 -15.86 10.63
C THR A 270 29.94 -17.07 9.83
N TRP A 271 30.12 -17.05 8.51
CA TRP A 271 29.85 -18.22 7.67
C TRP A 271 30.90 -19.30 7.96
N SER A 272 30.46 -20.51 8.28
CA SER A 272 31.31 -21.68 8.54
C SER A 272 31.28 -22.67 7.38
#